data_AF-B6YXW0-F1
#
_entry.id   AF-B6YXW0-F1
#
_cell.length_a   1.000
_cell.length_b   1.000
_cell.length_c   1.000
_cell.angle_alpha   90.00
_cell.angle_beta   90.00
_cell.angle_gamma   90.00
#
_symmetry.space_group_name_H-M   'P 1'
#
loop_
_entity.id
_entity.type
_entity.pdbx_description
1 polymer ?
#
loop_
_entity_poly.entity_id
_entity_poly.type
_entity_poly.pdbx_seq_one_letter_code
_entity_poly.pdbx_strand_id
1 'polypeptide(L)' 'MIGSGIFFALWGFGWILGILGLVAIVWVIYDVLVNQKRMPDVEKVVWIIVALFLGIIGAIIYYVIVKSSHKYEEPREESP' A
#
# COMPACT_ATOMS: atom_id res chain seq x y z
N MET A 1 -12.46 16.23 34.31
CA MET A 1 -12.77 16.73 32.95
C MET A 1 -11.67 16.48 31.91
N ILE A 2 -10.55 15.80 32.23
CA ILE A 2 -9.43 15.55 31.28
C ILE A 2 -9.58 14.22 30.51
N GLY A 3 -10.32 13.25 31.04
CA GLY A 3 -10.42 11.90 30.46
C GLY A 3 -11.17 11.81 29.12
N SER A 4 -12.12 12.71 28.85
CA SER A 4 -12.90 12.69 27.60
C SER A 4 -12.09 13.16 26.39
N GLY A 5 -11.24 14.19 26.54
CA GLY A 5 -10.43 14.73 25.44
C GLY A 5 -9.37 13.75 24.93
N ILE A 6 -8.68 13.04 25.84
CA ILE A 6 -7.69 12.01 25.47
C ILE A 6 -8.37 10.81 24.80
N PHE A 7 -9.56 10.44 25.26
CA PHE A 7 -10.34 9.36 24.65
C PHE A 7 -10.70 9.68 23.19
N PHE A 8 -11.22 10.88 22.90
CA PHE A 8 -11.54 11.27 21.52
C PHE A 8 -10.29 11.38 20.63
N ALA A 9 -9.16 11.84 21.17
CA ALA A 9 -7.91 11.94 20.42
C ALA A 9 -7.35 10.56 20.05
N LEU A 10 -7.28 9.62 21.00
CA LEU A 10 -6.79 8.27 20.75
C LEU A 10 -7.74 7.47 19.87
N TRP A 11 -9.04 7.62 20.07
CA TRP A 11 -10.05 7.00 19.21
C TRP A 11 -9.93 7.52 17.79
N GLY A 12 -9.97 8.85 17.59
CA GLY A 12 -9.85 9.48 16.28
C GLY A 12 -8.55 9.12 15.55
N PHE A 13 -7.42 9.09 16.25
CA PHE A 13 -6.14 8.69 15.66
C PHE A 13 -6.12 7.23 15.21
N GLY A 14 -6.71 6.32 15.99
CA GLY A 14 -6.87 4.91 15.61
C GLY A 14 -7.70 4.73 14.34
N TRP A 15 -8.79 5.49 14.19
CA TRP A 15 -9.62 5.47 12.98
C TRP A 15 -8.86 5.98 11.75
N ILE A 16 -8.08 7.05 11.89
CA ILE A 16 -7.26 7.59 10.81
C ILE A 16 -6.24 6.56 10.34
N LEU A 17 -5.53 5.90 11.27
CA LEU A 17 -4.57 4.85 10.92
C LEU A 17 -5.25 3.64 10.27
N GLY A 18 -6.44 3.26 10.74
CA GLY A 18 -7.22 2.17 10.13
C GLY A 18 -7.64 2.47 8.70
N ILE A 19 -8.15 3.68 8.45
CA ILE A 19 -8.53 4.13 7.10
C ILE A 19 -7.30 4.20 6.19
N LEU A 20 -6.20 4.76 6.68
CA LEU A 20 -4.95 4.84 5.94
C LEU A 20 -4.42 3.43 5.60
N GLY A 21 -4.59 2.47 6.52
CA GLY A 21 -4.34 1.04 6.30
C GLY A 21 -5.11 0.49 5.12
N LEU A 22 -6.43 0.71 5.09
CA LEU A 22 -7.29 0.26 3.99
C LEU A 22 -6.93 0.92 2.66
N VAL A 23 -6.68 2.23 2.67
CA VAL A 23 -6.26 2.96 1.46
C VAL A 23 -4.94 2.42 0.93
N ALA A 24 -3.98 2.11 1.81
CA ALA A 24 -2.70 1.54 1.43
C ALA A 24 -2.86 0.15 0.78
N ILE A 25 -3.73 -0.70 1.32
CA ILE A 25 -4.05 -2.02 0.74
C ILE A 25 -4.64 -1.86 -0.66
N VAL A 26 -5.67 -1.01 -0.81
CA VAL A 26 -6.32 -0.75 -2.10
C VAL A 26 -5.31 -0.22 -3.11
N TRP A 27 -4.42 0.68 -2.68
CA TRP A 27 -3.37 1.23 -3.51
C TRP A 27 -2.38 0.16 -3.99
N VAL A 28 -1.92 -0.75 -3.12
CA VAL A 28 -1.03 -1.86 -3.53
C VAL A 28 -1.73 -2.74 -4.56
N ILE A 29 -2.99 -3.12 -4.31
CA ILE A 29 -3.75 -3.96 -5.24
C ILE A 29 -3.87 -3.27 -6.62
N TYR A 30 -4.22 -1.98 -6.62
CA TYR A 30 -4.28 -1.20 -7.85
C TYR A 30 -2.93 -1.15 -8.58
N ASP A 31 -1.85 -0.86 -7.87
CA ASP A 31 -0.52 -0.72 -8.45
C ASP A 31 -0.04 -2.04 -9.07
N VAL A 32 -0.21 -3.15 -8.34
CA VAL A 32 0.16 -4.51 -8.78
C VAL A 32 -0.61 -4.94 -10.03
N LEU A 33 -1.90 -4.61 -10.11
CA LEU A 33 -2.75 -5.04 -11.22
C LEU A 33 -2.63 -4.13 -12.45
N VAL A 34 -2.49 -2.82 -12.25
CA VAL A 34 -2.58 -1.83 -13.34
C VAL A 34 -1.20 -1.34 -13.79
N ASN A 35 -0.29 -1.06 -12.85
CA ASN A 35 1.00 -0.44 -13.16
C ASN A 35 2.10 -1.50 -13.37
N GLN A 36 2.10 -2.58 -12.59
CA GLN A 36 3.11 -3.65 -12.67
C GLN A 36 2.75 -4.72 -13.71
N LYS A 37 2.54 -4.31 -14.96
CA LYS A 37 2.09 -5.22 -16.05
C LYS A 37 3.02 -6.41 -16.27
N ARG A 38 4.32 -6.22 -16.10
CA ARG A 38 5.36 -7.24 -16.32
C ARG A 38 5.59 -8.14 -15.09
N MET A 39 4.87 -7.91 -13.99
CA MET A 39 5.01 -8.71 -12.77
C MET A 39 4.35 -10.09 -12.97
N PRO A 40 5.05 -11.20 -12.62
CA PRO A 40 4.47 -12.54 -12.67
C PRO A 40 3.24 -12.68 -11.78
N ASP A 41 2.24 -13.45 -12.20
CA ASP A 41 0.96 -13.58 -11.47
C ASP A 41 1.13 -14.12 -10.03
N VAL A 42 2.08 -15.03 -9.82
CA VAL A 42 2.40 -15.54 -8.48
C VAL A 42 2.91 -14.41 -7.57
N GLU A 43 3.78 -13.54 -8.10
CA GLU A 43 4.33 -12.43 -7.32
C GLU A 43 3.27 -11.37 -7.02
N LYS A 44 2.36 -11.11 -7.96
CA LYS A 44 1.18 -10.25 -7.74
C LYS A 44 0.36 -10.75 -6.55
N VAL A 45 0.02 -12.04 -6.55
CA VAL A 45 -0.77 -12.66 -5.48
C VAL A 45 -0.04 -12.57 -4.14
N VAL A 46 1.27 -12.82 -4.11
CA VAL A 46 2.09 -12.68 -2.89
C VAL A 46 2.01 -11.27 -2.33
N TRP A 47 2.18 -10.23 -3.16
CA TRP A 47 2.13 -8.85 -2.69
C TRP A 47 0.75 -8.42 -2.21
N ILE A 48 -0.31 -8.91 -2.83
CA ILE A 48 -1.69 -8.67 -2.38
C ILE A 48 -1.92 -9.30 -1.00
N ILE A 49 -1.48 -10.54 -0.80
CA ILE A 49 -1.59 -11.23 0.50
C ILE A 49 -0.77 -10.50 1.57
N VAL A 50 0.48 -10.14 1.26
CA VAL A 50 1.36 -9.38 2.17
C VAL A 50 0.72 -8.05 2.56
N ALA A 51 0.16 -7.29 1.61
CA ALA A 51 -0.52 -6.04 1.91
C ALA A 51 -1.76 -6.25 2.79
N LEU A 52 -2.57 -7.29 2.54
CA LEU A 52 -3.76 -7.59 3.33
C LEU A 52 -3.44 -7.91 4.80
N PHE A 53 -2.37 -8.66 5.07
CA PHE A 53 -2.00 -9.05 6.44
C PHE A 53 -1.18 -7.99 7.18
N LEU A 54 -0.32 -7.24 6.47
CA LEU A 54 0.56 -6.24 7.10
C LEU A 54 0.05 -4.79 6.96
N GLY A 55 -1.02 -4.54 6.19
CA GLY A 55 -1.61 -3.23 5.98
C GLY A 55 -0.61 -2.20 5.44
N ILE A 56 -0.50 -1.06 6.14
CA ILE A 56 0.46 0.01 5.81
C ILE A 56 1.90 -0.51 5.74
N ILE A 57 2.32 -1.41 6.64
CA ILE A 57 3.70 -1.89 6.67
C ILE A 57 3.99 -2.70 5.40
N GLY A 58 3.05 -3.56 4.99
CA GLY A 58 3.15 -4.32 3.74
C GLY A 58 3.23 -3.41 2.52
N ALA A 59 2.43 -2.33 2.49
CA ALA A 59 2.46 -1.35 1.42
C ALA A 59 3.77 -0.55 1.34
N ILE A 60 4.38 -0.20 2.48
CA ILE A 60 5.69 0.46 2.51
C ILE A 60 6.77 -0.47 1.95
N ILE A 61 6.78 -1.74 2.37
CA ILE A 61 7.75 -2.73 1.87
C ILE A 61 7.57 -2.93 0.36
N TYR A 62 6.33 -3.05 -0.10
CA TYR A 62 6.00 -3.12 -1.53
C TYR A 62 6.56 -1.92 -2.30
N TYR A 63 6.33 -0.71 -1.80
CA TYR A 63 6.81 0.51 -2.45
C TYR A 63 8.34 0.51 -2.58
N VAL A 64 9.05 0.15 -1.51
CA VAL A 64 10.52 0.16 -1.51
C VAL A 64 11.09 -0.94 -2.40
N ILE A 65 10.54 -2.15 -2.41
CA ILE A 65 11.13 -3.28 -3.15
C ILE A 65 10.71 -3.25 -4.61
N VAL A 66 9.41 -3.10 -4.88
CA VAL A 66 8.84 -3.26 -6.23
C VAL A 66 8.81 -1.92 -6.96
N LYS A 67 8.20 -0.92 -6.34
CA LYS A 67 7.96 0.35 -7.04
C LYS A 67 9.24 1.18 -7.20
N SER A 68 10.09 1.25 -6.18
CA SER A 68 11.34 2.02 -6.28
C SER A 68 12.30 1.44 -7.33
N SER A 69 12.27 0.11 -7.52
CA SER A 69 13.14 -0.56 -8.49
C SER A 69 12.64 -0.47 -9.93
N HIS A 70 11.43 0.07 -10.17
CA HIS A 70 10.77 0.17 -11.48
C HIS A 70 10.82 -1.15 -12.28
N LYS A 71 10.89 -2.28 -11.56
CA LYS A 71 11.31 -3.57 -12.12
C LYS A 71 10.32 -4.11 -13.15
N TYR A 72 9.02 -3.86 -12.93
CA TYR A 72 7.95 -4.35 -13.79
C TYR A 72 7.17 -3.25 -14.50
N GLU A 73 7.62 -2.00 -14.36
CA GLU A 73 7.10 -0.90 -15.13
C GLU A 73 7.58 -1.05 -16.58
N GLU A 74 6.72 -0.73 -17.53
CA GLU A 74 7.15 -0.64 -18.92
C GLU A 74 8.17 0.50 -19.03
N PRO A 75 9.23 0.35 -19.85
CA PRO A 75 10.12 1.47 -20.13
C PRO A 75 9.24 2.64 -20.54
N ARG A 76 9.39 3.79 -19.86
CA ARG A 76 8.79 5.02 -20.34
C ARG A 76 9.33 5.20 -21.74
N GLU A 77 8.52 4.94 -22.76
CA GLU A 77 8.84 5.36 -24.11
C GLU A 77 9.15 6.84 -23.98
N GLU A 78 10.43 7.21 -24.12
CA GLU A 78 10.81 8.60 -24.28
C GLU A 78 10.09 9.04 -25.54
N SER A 79 8.91 9.64 -25.34
CA SER A 79 8.16 10.26 -26.41
C SER A 79 9.10 11.29 -27.05
N PRO A 80 9.45 11.13 -28.34
CA PRO A 80 10.31 12.09 -29.04
C PRO A 80 9.66 13.48 -29.12
#